data_AF-A0A965FFP3-F1
#
_entry.id   AF-A0A965FFP3-F1
#
_cell.length_a   1.000
_cell.length_b   1.000
_cell.length_c   1.000
_cell.angle_alpha   90.00
_cell.angle_beta   90.00
_cell.angle_gamma   90.00
#
_symmetry.space_group_name_H-M   'P 1'
#
loop_
_entity.id
_entity.type
_entity.pdbx_description
1 polymer ?
#
loop_
_entity_poly.entity_id
_entity_poly.type
_entity_poly.pdbx_seq_one_letter_code
_entity_poly.pdbx_strand_id
1 'polypeptide(L)'
;MSKPRPNEVSDKEVIAMLMRYNCPLPFHAVRTRFLGSIASPVLSMSPLAVVQSLWDGDQPVFETPEAANEFFKVLLSGLWNRLTLHQKSRDPFRVVWVSAEPTRASMGRLAVVRQQELSGFLEGLFAGNESIDLPEIAHRGVDALFDLRDMFGSAKNLLDDPSKPAALNDLKGLLKNFQHMSLKAETEINRTVHDCQRARSRPSNFIASDNRTLH
;
A
#
# COMPACT_ATOMS: atom_id res chain seq x y z
N MET A 1 20.19 1.90 -2.89
CA MET A 1 19.37 1.29 -3.94
C MET A 1 20.22 0.24 -4.65
N SER A 2 19.83 -1.03 -4.59
CA SER A 2 20.51 -2.08 -5.38
C SER A 2 20.22 -1.87 -6.87
N LYS A 3 21.21 -2.05 -7.74
CA LYS A 3 21.01 -2.03 -9.19
C LYS A 3 20.01 -3.15 -9.56
N PRO A 4 19.00 -2.91 -10.40
CA PRO A 4 18.13 -3.97 -10.88
C PRO A 4 18.98 -5.02 -11.61
N ARG A 5 18.62 -6.30 -11.48
CA ARG A 5 19.27 -7.33 -12.29
C ARG A 5 18.96 -7.07 -13.78
N PRO A 6 19.85 -7.40 -14.72
CA PRO A 6 19.56 -7.27 -16.14
C PRO A 6 18.29 -8.07 -16.43
N ASN A 7 17.24 -7.43 -16.95
CA ASN A 7 15.88 -7.95 -17.21
C ASN A 7 14.85 -7.86 -16.07
N GLU A 8 15.15 -7.15 -14.98
CA GLU A 8 14.15 -6.85 -13.95
C GLU A 8 13.35 -5.58 -14.31
N VAL A 9 12.03 -5.71 -14.43
CA VAL A 9 11.11 -4.59 -14.68
C VAL A 9 11.34 -3.51 -13.61
N SER A 10 11.70 -2.31 -14.04
CA SER A 10 11.98 -1.15 -13.19
C SER A 10 10.71 -0.42 -12.78
N ASP A 11 10.79 0.37 -11.70
CA ASP A 11 9.66 1.20 -11.25
C ASP A 11 9.24 2.22 -12.33
N LYS A 12 10.18 2.70 -13.16
CA LYS A 12 9.89 3.60 -14.28
C LYS A 12 9.02 2.94 -15.35
N GLU A 13 9.32 1.68 -15.68
CA GLU A 13 8.51 0.91 -16.64
C GLU A 13 7.11 0.65 -16.09
N VAL A 14 6.98 0.34 -14.80
CA VAL A 14 5.65 0.19 -14.17
C VAL A 14 4.88 1.50 -14.20
N ILE A 15 5.50 2.62 -13.82
CA ILE A 15 4.86 3.95 -13.86
C ILE A 15 4.41 4.27 -15.28
N ALA A 16 5.25 4.06 -16.29
CA ALA A 16 4.89 4.30 -17.69
C ALA A 16 3.70 3.42 -18.13
N MET A 17 3.67 2.16 -17.69
CA MET A 17 2.56 1.24 -17.96
C MET A 17 1.25 1.71 -17.32
N LEU A 18 1.29 2.10 -16.04
CA LEU A 18 0.12 2.62 -15.32
C LEU A 18 -0.40 3.91 -15.97
N MET A 19 0.49 4.82 -16.39
CA MET A 19 0.11 6.06 -17.08
C MET A 19 -0.48 5.78 -18.47
N ARG A 20 0.11 4.87 -19.26
CA ARG A 20 -0.36 4.50 -20.60
C ARG A 20 -1.82 4.01 -20.58
N TYR A 21 -2.18 3.27 -19.54
CA TYR A 21 -3.52 2.72 -19.37
C TYR A 21 -4.39 3.52 -18.38
N ASN A 22 -4.03 4.78 -18.09
CA ASN A 22 -4.81 5.71 -17.26
C ASN A 22 -5.23 5.12 -15.90
N CYS A 23 -4.32 4.42 -15.21
CA CYS A 23 -4.60 3.93 -13.86
C CYS A 23 -4.97 5.10 -12.95
N PRO A 24 -6.11 5.06 -12.24
CA PRO A 24 -6.53 6.14 -11.35
C PRO A 24 -5.66 6.23 -10.09
N LEU A 25 -4.94 5.16 -9.75
CA LEU A 25 -4.10 5.08 -8.58
C LEU A 25 -2.66 5.51 -8.90
N PRO A 26 -2.02 6.30 -8.01
CA PRO A 26 -0.61 6.57 -8.14
C PRO A 26 0.23 5.32 -7.83
N PHE A 27 1.43 5.26 -8.38
CA PHE A 27 2.31 4.09 -8.26
C PHE A 27 2.56 3.62 -6.82
N HIS A 28 2.72 4.53 -5.84
CA HIS A 28 2.90 4.14 -4.44
C HIS A 28 1.68 3.43 -3.84
N ALA A 29 0.47 3.81 -4.25
CA ALA A 29 -0.77 3.13 -3.86
C ALA A 29 -0.89 1.76 -4.54
N VAL A 30 -0.50 1.64 -5.82
CA VAL A 30 -0.48 0.35 -6.53
C VAL A 30 0.51 -0.62 -5.87
N ARG A 31 1.72 -0.17 -5.53
CA ARG A 31 2.73 -0.98 -4.82
C ARG A 31 2.18 -1.56 -3.53
N THR A 32 1.54 -0.73 -2.73
CA THR A 32 1.01 -1.12 -1.42
C THR A 32 -0.24 -1.97 -1.56
N ARG A 33 -1.10 -1.72 -2.55
CA ARG A 33 -2.24 -2.60 -2.88
C ARG A 33 -1.80 -4.01 -3.24
N PHE A 34 -0.82 -4.16 -4.13
CA PHE A 34 -0.26 -5.47 -4.44
C PHE A 34 0.37 -6.12 -3.20
N LEU A 35 1.10 -5.37 -2.38
CA LEU A 35 1.70 -5.91 -1.15
C LEU A 35 0.63 -6.40 -0.17
N GLY A 36 -0.44 -5.63 0.04
CA GLY A 36 -1.57 -6.02 0.89
C GLY A 36 -2.23 -7.31 0.39
N SER A 37 -2.50 -7.38 -0.91
CA SER A 37 -3.05 -8.58 -1.55
C SER A 37 -2.14 -9.80 -1.42
N ILE A 38 -0.84 -9.62 -1.61
CA ILE A 38 0.18 -10.65 -1.38
C ILE A 38 0.19 -11.11 0.09
N ALA A 39 -0.04 -10.19 1.04
CA ALA A 39 -0.07 -10.49 2.46
C ALA A 39 -1.37 -11.17 2.93
N SER A 40 -2.49 -10.90 2.26
CA SER A 40 -3.83 -11.29 2.69
C SER A 40 -3.95 -12.77 3.08
N PRO A 41 -4.59 -13.11 4.21
CA PRO A 41 -4.86 -14.49 4.58
C PRO A 41 -5.92 -15.16 3.68
N VAL A 42 -6.65 -14.39 2.86
CA VAL A 42 -7.70 -14.90 1.96
C VAL A 42 -7.08 -15.72 0.81
N LEU A 43 -7.26 -17.05 0.86
CA LEU A 43 -6.60 -18.00 -0.05
C LEU A 43 -7.14 -17.98 -1.50
N SER A 44 -8.31 -17.39 -1.75
CA SER A 44 -8.98 -17.36 -3.05
C SER A 44 -8.59 -16.19 -3.95
N MET A 45 -7.60 -15.38 -3.57
CA MET A 45 -7.28 -14.15 -4.31
C MET A 45 -6.51 -14.43 -5.61
N SER A 46 -7.12 -14.06 -6.73
CA SER A 46 -6.46 -14.08 -8.04
C SER A 46 -5.63 -12.81 -8.25
N PRO A 47 -4.33 -12.90 -8.60
CA PRO A 47 -3.53 -11.71 -8.95
C PRO A 47 -4.16 -10.89 -10.09
N LEU A 48 -4.87 -11.54 -11.01
CA LEU A 48 -5.60 -10.88 -12.08
C LEU A 48 -6.76 -10.02 -11.56
N ALA A 49 -7.48 -10.51 -10.54
CA ALA A 49 -8.55 -9.75 -9.89
C ALA A 49 -8.00 -8.52 -9.16
N VAL A 50 -6.82 -8.62 -8.55
CA VAL A 50 -6.16 -7.46 -7.95
C VAL A 50 -5.79 -6.43 -9.01
N VAL A 51 -5.29 -6.86 -10.17
CA VAL A 51 -5.01 -5.94 -11.29
C VAL A 51 -6.27 -5.23 -11.76
N GLN A 52 -7.40 -5.94 -11.91
CA GLN A 52 -8.71 -5.33 -12.24
C GLN A 52 -9.14 -4.29 -11.20
N SER A 53 -8.93 -4.57 -9.91
CA SER A 53 -9.28 -3.64 -8.83
C SER A 53 -8.48 -2.32 -8.84
N LEU A 54 -7.41 -2.22 -9.64
CA LEU A 54 -6.69 -0.95 -9.81
C LEU A 54 -7.47 0.06 -10.66
N TRP A 55 -8.46 -0.39 -11.43
CA TRP A 55 -9.35 0.42 -12.29
C TRP A 55 -10.80 0.30 -11.83
N ASP A 56 -11.03 0.26 -10.51
CA ASP A 56 -12.38 0.18 -9.91
C ASP A 56 -13.23 -1.01 -10.41
N GLY A 57 -12.55 -2.10 -10.83
CA GLY A 57 -13.19 -3.31 -11.36
C GLY A 57 -13.30 -3.34 -12.89
N ASP A 58 -13.07 -2.21 -13.56
CA ASP A 58 -12.94 -2.15 -15.02
C ASP A 58 -11.58 -2.69 -15.46
N GLN A 59 -11.48 -3.09 -16.74
CA GLN A 59 -10.22 -3.49 -17.34
C GLN A 59 -9.72 -2.45 -18.32
N PRO A 60 -8.39 -2.24 -18.40
CA PRO A 60 -7.81 -1.52 -19.53
C PRO A 60 -8.20 -2.19 -20.84
N VAL A 61 -8.53 -1.38 -21.85
CA VAL A 61 -8.74 -1.88 -23.21
C VAL A 61 -7.39 -2.05 -23.88
N PHE A 62 -7.12 -3.25 -24.40
CA PHE A 62 -5.90 -3.57 -25.12
C PHE A 62 -6.17 -3.61 -26.63
N GLU A 63 -5.35 -2.92 -27.41
CA GLU A 63 -5.45 -2.90 -28.88
C GLU A 63 -5.07 -4.25 -29.50
N THR A 64 -4.13 -4.98 -28.88
CA THR A 64 -3.66 -6.29 -29.36
C THR A 64 -3.39 -7.25 -28.20
N PRO A 65 -3.38 -8.57 -28.45
CA PRO A 65 -2.96 -9.57 -27.46
C PRO A 65 -1.53 -9.35 -26.93
N GLU A 66 -0.62 -8.86 -27.78
CA GLU A 66 0.75 -8.55 -27.39
C GLU A 66 0.81 -7.41 -26.36
N ALA A 67 -0.02 -6.38 -26.54
CA ALA A 67 -0.13 -5.28 -25.58
C ALA A 67 -0.66 -5.77 -24.22
N ALA A 68 -1.66 -6.66 -24.22
CA ALA A 68 -2.14 -7.30 -23.00
C ALA A 68 -1.05 -8.14 -22.32
N ASN A 69 -0.29 -8.93 -23.09
CA ASN A 69 0.81 -9.73 -22.57
C ASN A 69 1.92 -8.88 -21.96
N GLU A 70 2.30 -7.77 -22.60
CA GLU A 70 3.28 -6.82 -22.08
C GLU A 70 2.80 -6.21 -20.75
N PHE A 71 1.53 -5.78 -20.70
CA PHE A 71 0.91 -5.22 -19.51
C PHE A 71 0.96 -6.19 -18.31
N PHE A 72 0.50 -7.44 -18.49
CA PHE A 72 0.53 -8.43 -17.42
C PHE A 72 1.96 -8.84 -17.05
N LYS A 73 2.89 -8.88 -18.01
CA LYS A 73 4.30 -9.12 -17.72
C LYS A 73 4.88 -8.03 -16.81
N VAL A 74 4.56 -6.76 -17.06
CA VAL A 74 5.06 -5.64 -16.25
C VAL A 74 4.46 -5.66 -14.84
N LEU A 75 3.14 -5.84 -14.71
CA LEU A 75 2.47 -5.79 -13.40
C LEU A 75 2.65 -7.06 -12.58
N LEU A 76 2.40 -8.24 -13.16
CA LEU A 76 2.44 -9.50 -12.43
C LEU A 76 3.86 -10.07 -12.38
N SER A 77 4.44 -10.35 -13.55
CA SER A 77 5.76 -10.97 -13.59
C SER A 77 6.87 -10.04 -13.09
N GLY A 78 6.68 -8.72 -13.22
CA GLY A 78 7.55 -7.67 -12.74
C GLY A 78 7.23 -7.23 -11.31
N LEU A 79 6.29 -6.30 -11.15
CA LEU A 79 6.04 -5.64 -9.86
C LEU A 79 5.58 -6.62 -8.77
N TRP A 80 4.54 -7.43 -9.03
CA TRP A 80 3.98 -8.34 -8.03
C TRP A 80 5.04 -9.32 -7.53
N ASN A 81 5.75 -10.00 -8.45
CA ASN A 81 6.83 -10.93 -8.09
C ASN A 81 7.93 -10.28 -7.27
N ARG A 82 8.35 -9.04 -7.62
CA ARG A 82 9.31 -8.28 -6.81
C ARG A 82 8.79 -8.03 -5.39
N LEU A 83 7.52 -7.69 -5.25
CA LEU A 83 6.92 -7.41 -3.93
C LEU A 83 6.78 -8.67 -3.07
N THR A 84 6.68 -9.87 -3.65
CA THR A 84 6.67 -11.12 -2.89
C THR A 84 7.95 -11.33 -2.06
N LEU A 85 9.07 -10.71 -2.46
CA LEU A 85 10.33 -10.77 -1.72
C LEU A 85 10.20 -10.17 -0.31
N HIS A 86 9.28 -9.21 -0.12
CA HIS A 86 9.04 -8.55 1.16
C HIS A 86 8.28 -9.39 2.18
N GLN A 87 7.84 -10.58 1.80
CA GLN A 87 7.36 -11.57 2.77
C GLN A 87 8.51 -12.13 3.62
N LYS A 88 9.77 -11.94 3.24
CA LYS A 88 10.92 -12.40 4.04
C LYS A 88 11.39 -11.27 4.96
N SER A 89 11.59 -11.59 6.24
CA SER A 89 12.03 -10.62 7.25
C SER A 89 13.35 -9.91 6.93
N ARG A 90 14.21 -10.54 6.13
CA ARG A 90 15.50 -9.97 5.70
C ARG A 90 15.37 -8.89 4.61
N ASP A 91 14.22 -8.83 3.94
CA ASP A 91 13.96 -7.95 2.79
C ASP A 91 12.73 -7.04 3.08
N PRO A 92 12.72 -6.23 4.17
CA PRO A 92 11.52 -5.49 4.56
C PRO A 92 11.07 -4.50 3.49
N PHE A 93 9.75 -4.36 3.32
CA PHE A 93 9.13 -3.34 2.49
C PHE A 93 9.45 -1.94 3.03
N ARG A 94 9.64 -0.99 2.12
CA ARG A 94 9.80 0.43 2.45
C ARG A 94 8.78 1.28 1.71
N VAL A 95 8.14 2.19 2.45
CA VAL A 95 7.28 3.24 1.87
C VAL A 95 8.12 4.20 1.03
N VAL A 96 7.50 4.90 0.07
CA VAL A 96 8.25 5.82 -0.79
C VAL A 96 8.83 6.97 0.02
N TRP A 97 10.09 7.32 -0.22
CA TRP A 97 10.66 8.52 0.39
C TRP A 97 10.05 9.76 -0.25
N VAL A 98 9.57 10.69 0.58
CA VAL A 98 9.02 11.98 0.14
C VAL A 98 9.81 13.06 0.87
N SER A 99 10.51 13.90 0.11
CA SER A 99 11.15 15.09 0.68
C SER A 99 10.07 16.06 1.17
N ALA A 100 10.16 16.49 2.42
CA ALA A 100 9.17 17.37 3.02
C ALA A 100 9.83 18.51 3.81
N GLU A 101 9.49 19.73 3.42
CA GLU A 101 9.81 20.96 4.15
C GLU A 101 8.65 21.33 5.10
N PRO A 102 8.89 22.12 6.17
CA PRO A 102 7.86 22.56 7.11
C PRO A 102 6.98 23.67 6.50
N THR A 103 6.28 23.34 5.41
CA THR A 103 5.34 24.18 4.69
C THR A 103 4.03 23.43 4.48
N ARG A 104 2.90 24.14 4.47
CA ARG A 104 1.58 23.51 4.29
C ARG A 104 1.52 22.61 3.06
N ALA A 105 1.94 23.15 1.92
CA ALA A 105 1.91 22.43 0.65
C ALA A 105 2.80 21.17 0.66
N SER A 106 4.02 21.25 1.19
CA SER A 106 4.91 20.08 1.21
C SER A 106 4.43 19.00 2.17
N MET A 107 3.88 19.40 3.31
CA MET A 107 3.36 18.47 4.30
C MET A 107 2.04 17.85 3.85
N GLY A 108 1.17 18.63 3.18
CA GLY A 108 -0.05 18.12 2.57
C GLY A 108 0.25 17.03 1.54
N ARG A 109 1.27 17.22 0.70
CA ARG A 109 1.74 16.17 -0.23
C ARG A 109 2.22 14.91 0.50
N LEU A 110 3.03 15.05 1.55
CA LEU A 110 3.48 13.89 2.34
C LEU A 110 2.29 13.15 2.98
N ALA A 111 1.32 13.88 3.53
CA ALA A 111 0.12 13.31 4.13
C ALA A 111 -0.71 12.53 3.10
N VAL A 112 -0.95 13.11 1.91
CA VAL A 112 -1.66 12.44 0.80
C VAL A 112 -0.96 11.16 0.38
N VAL A 113 0.37 11.20 0.15
CA VAL A 113 1.13 10.02 -0.26
C VAL A 113 1.03 8.90 0.77
N ARG A 114 1.20 9.22 2.06
CA ARG A 114 1.12 8.24 3.14
C ARG A 114 -0.28 7.67 3.32
N GLN A 115 -1.31 8.53 3.27
CA GLN A 115 -2.70 8.08 3.30
C GLN A 115 -2.97 7.10 2.16
N GLN A 116 -2.57 7.43 0.93
CA GLN A 116 -2.77 6.58 -0.24
C GLN A 116 -2.00 5.26 -0.17
N GLU A 117 -0.77 5.25 0.37
CA GLU A 117 -0.03 4.00 0.63
C GLU A 117 -0.73 3.11 1.65
N LEU A 118 -1.24 3.69 2.74
CA LEU A 118 -1.94 2.94 3.78
C LEU A 118 -3.29 2.42 3.28
N SER A 119 -4.07 3.25 2.58
CA SER A 119 -5.31 2.82 1.93
C SER A 119 -5.05 1.70 0.91
N GLY A 120 -4.04 1.87 0.05
CA GLY A 120 -3.62 0.85 -0.90
C GLY A 120 -3.36 -0.49 -0.21
N PHE A 121 -2.51 -0.50 0.82
CA PHE A 121 -2.21 -1.71 1.58
C PHE A 121 -3.45 -2.35 2.21
N LEU A 122 -4.28 -1.56 2.91
CA LEU A 122 -5.48 -2.06 3.59
C LEU A 122 -6.50 -2.62 2.60
N GLU A 123 -6.81 -1.90 1.51
CA GLU A 123 -7.74 -2.38 0.48
C GLU A 123 -7.22 -3.66 -0.20
N GLY A 124 -5.91 -3.72 -0.46
CA GLY A 124 -5.27 -4.93 -0.97
C GLY A 124 -5.38 -6.12 0.00
N LEU A 125 -5.16 -5.87 1.30
CA LEU A 125 -5.23 -6.89 2.35
C LEU A 125 -6.63 -7.48 2.48
N PHE A 126 -7.66 -6.64 2.41
CA PHE A 126 -9.06 -7.05 2.54
C PHE A 126 -9.63 -7.63 1.24
N ALA A 127 -9.01 -7.36 0.10
CA ALA A 127 -9.33 -7.99 -1.19
C ALA A 127 -10.79 -7.77 -1.65
N GLY A 128 -11.36 -6.60 -1.32
CA GLY A 128 -12.77 -6.29 -1.60
C GLY A 128 -13.76 -6.92 -0.63
N ASN A 129 -13.31 -7.68 0.38
CA ASN A 129 -14.19 -8.10 1.47
C ASN A 129 -14.38 -6.95 2.45
N GLU A 130 -15.60 -6.78 2.95
CA GLU A 130 -15.85 -5.87 4.06
C GLU A 130 -15.10 -6.35 5.30
N SER A 131 -15.04 -7.66 5.54
CA SER A 131 -14.29 -8.24 6.65
C SER A 131 -13.51 -9.48 6.30
N ILE A 132 -12.41 -9.70 7.03
CA ILE A 132 -11.55 -10.86 6.89
C ILE A 132 -11.18 -11.39 8.28
N ASP A 133 -11.07 -12.72 8.38
CA ASP A 133 -10.48 -13.39 9.54
C ASP A 133 -8.98 -13.13 9.55
N LEU A 134 -8.55 -12.22 10.42
CA LEU A 134 -7.14 -11.96 10.65
C LEU A 134 -6.65 -12.80 11.84
N PRO A 135 -5.36 -13.18 11.85
CA PRO A 135 -4.75 -13.70 13.07
C PRO A 135 -4.79 -12.61 14.15
N GLU A 136 -5.10 -12.97 15.40
CA GLU A 136 -5.15 -12.02 16.54
C GLU A 136 -3.89 -11.14 16.63
N ILE A 137 -2.72 -11.72 16.30
CA ILE A 137 -1.43 -11.00 16.32
C ILE A 137 -1.39 -9.89 15.25
N ALA A 138 -2.04 -10.10 14.11
CA ALA A 138 -2.13 -9.13 13.02
C ALA A 138 -3.18 -8.03 13.29
N HIS A 139 -4.17 -8.26 14.17
CA HIS A 139 -5.23 -7.27 14.48
C HIS A 139 -4.61 -5.94 14.92
N ARG A 140 -3.69 -5.98 15.89
CA ARG A 140 -3.05 -4.76 16.40
C ARG A 140 -2.26 -3.99 15.33
N GLY A 141 -1.66 -4.70 14.37
CA GLY A 141 -0.93 -4.08 13.27
C GLY A 141 -1.89 -3.38 12.32
N VAL A 142 -2.98 -4.06 11.93
CA VAL A 142 -4.01 -3.52 11.03
C VAL A 142 -4.72 -2.31 11.66
N ASP A 143 -5.03 -2.36 12.95
CA ASP A 143 -5.65 -1.24 13.68
C ASP A 143 -4.76 0.00 13.67
N ALA A 144 -3.48 -0.18 13.98
CA ALA A 144 -2.52 0.91 13.90
C ALA A 144 -2.41 1.49 12.49
N LEU A 145 -2.57 0.67 11.44
CA LEU A 145 -2.56 1.15 10.06
C LEU A 145 -3.82 1.96 9.71
N PHE A 146 -5.00 1.56 10.18
CA PHE A 146 -6.22 2.36 10.06
C PHE A 146 -6.09 3.71 10.78
N ASP A 147 -5.63 3.70 12.03
CA ASP A 147 -5.41 4.94 12.79
C ASP A 147 -4.43 5.87 12.08
N LEU A 148 -3.31 5.33 11.58
CA LEU A 148 -2.31 6.11 10.85
C LEU A 148 -2.88 6.68 9.54
N ARG A 149 -3.67 5.91 8.79
CA ARG A 149 -4.36 6.35 7.56
C ARG A 149 -5.23 7.55 7.87
N ASP A 150 -6.04 7.45 8.92
CA ASP A 150 -7.01 8.47 9.32
C ASP A 150 -6.32 9.72 9.87
N MET A 151 -5.23 9.56 10.62
CA MET A 151 -4.40 10.67 11.07
C MET A 151 -3.76 11.43 9.91
N PHE A 152 -3.23 10.75 8.89
CA PHE A 152 -2.70 11.42 7.70
C PHE A 152 -3.81 12.12 6.90
N GLY A 153 -4.98 11.49 6.74
CA GLY A 153 -6.14 12.11 6.10
C GLY A 153 -6.63 13.35 6.83
N SER A 154 -6.73 13.28 8.15
CA SER A 154 -7.12 14.41 9.00
C SER A 154 -6.10 15.55 8.93
N ALA A 155 -4.81 15.22 8.95
CA ALA A 155 -3.75 16.22 8.83
C ALA A 155 -3.72 16.89 7.45
N LYS A 156 -3.99 16.14 6.37
CA LYS A 156 -4.21 16.72 5.03
C LYS A 156 -5.35 17.74 5.08
N ASN A 157 -6.51 17.38 5.61
CA ASN A 157 -7.67 18.28 5.69
C ASN A 157 -7.34 19.56 6.49
N LEU A 158 -6.60 19.43 7.59
CA LEU A 158 -6.14 20.58 8.38
C LEU A 158 -5.18 21.48 7.60
N LEU A 159 -4.26 20.89 6.83
CA LEU A 159 -3.27 21.60 6.02
C LEU A 159 -3.88 22.27 4.77
N ASP A 160 -5.00 21.74 4.26
CA ASP A 160 -5.75 22.31 3.15
C ASP A 160 -6.66 23.48 3.57
N ASP A 161 -7.03 23.59 4.86
CA ASP A 161 -7.92 24.64 5.37
C ASP A 161 -7.17 25.97 5.64
N PRO A 162 -7.31 27.01 4.78
CA PRO A 162 -6.57 28.26 4.91
C PRO A 162 -6.95 29.07 6.15
N SER A 163 -8.09 28.77 6.79
CA SER A 163 -8.51 29.45 8.03
C SER A 163 -7.71 29.00 9.27
N LYS A 164 -7.02 27.85 9.19
CA LYS A 164 -6.28 27.29 10.31
C LYS A 164 -4.89 27.92 10.40
N PRO A 165 -4.45 28.38 11.59
CA PRO A 165 -3.10 28.88 11.76
C PRO A 165 -2.08 27.76 11.53
N ALA A 166 -0.93 28.12 10.96
CA ALA A 166 0.18 27.20 10.68
C ALA A 166 1.50 27.91 10.94
N ALA A 167 1.79 28.23 12.21
CA ALA A 167 3.05 28.83 12.57
C ALA A 167 4.20 27.86 12.22
N LEU A 168 5.36 28.41 11.85
CA LEU A 168 6.51 27.61 11.41
C LEU A 168 6.94 26.55 12.45
N ASN A 169 6.84 26.87 13.74
CA ASN A 169 7.18 25.92 14.81
C ASN A 169 6.21 24.75 14.89
N ASP A 170 4.91 24.98 14.67
CA ASP A 170 3.89 23.93 14.62
C ASP A 170 4.12 23.03 13.41
N LEU A 171 4.44 23.61 12.25
CA LEU A 171 4.78 22.86 11.04
C LEU A 171 6.05 22.01 11.21
N LYS A 172 7.07 22.53 11.90
CA LYS A 172 8.28 21.75 12.27
C LYS A 172 7.94 20.59 13.20
N GLY A 173 7.06 20.82 14.18
CA GLY A 173 6.58 19.76 15.09
C GLY A 173 5.80 18.68 14.34
N LEU A 174 4.88 19.09 13.49
CA LEU A 174 4.08 18.19 12.66
C LEU A 174 4.93 17.41 11.66
N LEU A 175 6.00 17.99 11.10
CA LEU A 175 6.94 17.27 10.22
C LEU A 175 7.64 16.13 10.97
N LYS A 176 8.09 16.36 12.21
CA LYS A 176 8.66 15.30 13.06
C LYS A 176 7.62 14.21 13.35
N ASN A 177 6.37 14.59 13.62
CA ASN A 177 5.29 13.63 13.82
C ASN A 177 5.05 12.78 12.57
N PHE A 178 5.01 13.39 11.37
CA PHE A 178 4.87 12.65 10.11
C PHE A 178 6.02 11.69 9.84
N GLN A 179 7.25 12.05 10.21
CA GLN A 179 8.41 11.15 10.11
C GLN A 179 8.25 9.94 11.03
N HIS A 180 7.86 10.16 12.30
CA HIS A 180 7.59 9.08 13.25
C HIS A 180 6.42 8.19 12.80
N MET A 181 5.32 8.79 12.36
CA MET A 181 4.15 8.07 11.84
C MET A 181 4.50 7.25 10.59
N SER A 182 5.33 7.78 9.69
CA SER A 182 5.78 7.05 8.50
C SER A 182 6.62 5.82 8.87
N LEU A 183 7.51 5.95 9.86
CA LEU A 183 8.30 4.83 10.36
C LEU A 183 7.42 3.77 11.04
N LYS A 184 6.42 4.20 11.80
CA LYS A 184 5.44 3.31 12.42
C LYS A 184 4.60 2.58 11.36
N ALA A 185 4.11 3.29 10.35
CA ALA A 185 3.38 2.72 9.23
C ALA A 185 4.17 1.60 8.55
N GLU A 186 5.44 1.86 8.23
CA GLU A 186 6.31 0.86 7.63
C GLU A 186 6.53 -0.35 8.54
N THR A 187 6.71 -0.13 9.84
CA THR A 187 6.85 -1.20 10.83
C THR A 187 5.61 -2.09 10.87
N GLU A 188 4.42 -1.49 10.94
CA GLU A 188 3.15 -2.23 11.03
C GLU A 188 2.77 -2.91 9.71
N ILE A 189 3.09 -2.31 8.55
CA ILE A 189 2.97 -2.98 7.24
C ILE A 189 3.79 -4.28 7.24
N ASN A 190 5.08 -4.19 7.54
CA ASN A 190 5.98 -5.35 7.52
C ASN A 190 5.56 -6.41 8.55
N ARG A 191 5.12 -5.98 9.74
CA ARG A 191 4.58 -6.87 10.76
C ARG A 191 3.35 -7.63 10.24
N THR A 192 2.37 -6.92 9.68
CA THR A 192 1.14 -7.50 9.14
C THR A 192 1.45 -8.49 8.01
N VAL A 193 2.37 -8.14 7.11
CA VAL A 193 2.84 -9.05 6.05
C VAL A 193 3.35 -10.37 6.62
N HIS A 194 4.21 -10.32 7.64
CA HIS A 194 4.77 -11.51 8.26
C HIS A 194 3.74 -12.32 9.06
N ASP A 195 2.87 -11.67 9.82
CA ASP A 195 1.90 -12.35 10.68
C ASP A 195 0.85 -13.08 9.83
N CYS A 196 0.34 -12.46 8.77
CA CYS A 196 -0.58 -13.10 7.83
C CYS A 196 0.11 -14.24 7.03
N GLN A 197 1.37 -14.07 6.62
CA GLN A 197 2.13 -15.14 5.98
C GLN A 197 2.31 -16.37 6.89
N ARG A 198 2.66 -16.13 8.17
CA ARG A 198 2.82 -17.21 9.16
C ARG A 198 1.52 -17.98 9.38
N ALA A 199 0.40 -17.28 9.46
CA ALA A 199 -0.91 -17.91 9.60
C ALA A 199 -1.24 -18.82 8.42
N ARG A 200 -1.00 -18.39 7.18
CA ARG A 200 -1.19 -19.22 5.98
C ARG A 200 -0.32 -20.48 5.95
N SER A 201 0.84 -20.46 6.60
CA SER A 201 1.80 -21.57 6.60
C SER A 201 1.53 -22.62 7.70
N ARG A 202 0.57 -22.40 8.59
CA ARG A 202 0.21 -23.34 9.67
C ARG A 202 -1.07 -24.11 9.29
N PRO A 203 -1.07 -25.45 9.26
CA PRO A 203 -2.28 -26.25 9.12
C PRO A 203 -3.26 -25.97 10.26
N SER A 204 -4.52 -25.76 9.93
CA SER A 204 -5.56 -25.16 10.76
C SER A 204 -5.88 -25.95 12.04
N ASN A 205 -5.65 -25.33 13.19
CA ASN A 205 -6.55 -25.41 14.35
C ASN A 205 -6.98 -23.97 14.63
N PHE A 206 -7.78 -23.37 13.74
CA PHE A 206 -8.31 -22.02 13.95
C PHE A 206 -9.77 -22.13 14.38
N ILE A 207 -10.00 -21.81 15.65
CA ILE A 207 -11.30 -21.38 16.15
C ILE A 207 -11.45 -19.93 15.67
N ALA A 208 -12.54 -19.67 14.93
CA ALA A 208 -12.85 -18.35 14.40
C ALA A 208 -12.93 -17.31 15.54
N SER A 209 -12.29 -16.16 15.35
CA SER A 209 -12.43 -15.01 16.25
C SER A 209 -12.49 -13.69 15.47
N ASP A 210 -13.62 -13.01 15.66
CA ASP A 210 -14.00 -11.62 15.36
C ASP A 210 -13.65 -11.02 13.97
N ASN A 211 -14.70 -10.88 13.14
CA ASN A 211 -14.71 -10.23 11.84
C ASN A 211 -14.52 -8.71 11.95
N ARG A 212 -13.57 -8.13 11.21
CA ARG A 212 -13.28 -6.69 11.15
C ARG A 212 -13.84 -6.03 9.88
N THR A 213 -14.62 -4.96 9.97
CA THR A 213 -15.25 -4.29 8.81
C THR A 213 -14.40 -3.14 8.24
N LEU A 214 -14.38 -2.95 6.91
CA LEU A 214 -13.83 -1.80 6.20
C LEU A 214 -14.74 -0.57 6.43
N HIS A 215 -14.28 0.40 7.23
CA HIS A 215 -14.93 1.70 7.41
C HIS A 215 -13.97 2.87 7.14
#